data_AF-A0A8H4VNS5-F1
#
_entry.id   AF-A0A8H4VNS5-F1
#
_cell.length_a   1.000
_cell.length_b   1.000
_cell.length_c   1.000
_cell.angle_alpha   90.00
_cell.angle_beta   90.00
_cell.angle_gamma   90.00
#
_symmetry.space_group_name_H-M   'P 1'
#
loop_
_entity.id
_entity.type
_entity.pdbx_description
1 polymer ?
#
loop_
_entity_poly.entity_id
_entity_poly.type
_entity_poly.pdbx_seq_one_letter_code
_entity_poly.pdbx_strand_id
1 'polypeptide(L)'
;MAVRRAVIIGAQLHRGIRLPAAHLPRLDVGTHQSNIKSRSAFRQEGPHLLFFSSLPPRYYNHAMSDESVPNAEQVFKQAFAAADPAPHLLKLLKEYPTYATVKDLIVSYTEAVEEDPSRAQAHAAAISKVATSAEAPTIGSETLWSLVNSELADQHFKVAYGDDEITQFAPNNTYLLDSLLSGLSLKYGLTSTGDMYAAIGNGLDAPEDGTTRSQVLLAGACIQILLAGSKLAAEGAGSYRTSPEAVAGKLKAQKTANTMKDPHAARVLELAISHAGSGLNPANDTADDVFALLFPSKS
;
A
#
# COMPACT_ATOMS: atom_id res chain seq x y z
N MET A 1 16.92 14.82 18.88
CA MET A 1 15.75 14.78 19.78
C MET A 1 14.74 13.84 19.16
N ALA A 2 14.74 12.56 19.56
CA ALA A 2 13.84 11.55 19.01
C ALA A 2 12.52 11.56 19.80
N VAL A 3 11.42 11.91 19.14
CA VAL A 3 10.07 11.81 19.71
C VAL A 3 9.64 10.35 19.56
N ARG A 4 9.69 9.61 20.67
CA ARG A 4 9.15 8.25 20.75
C ARG A 4 7.63 8.31 20.56
N ARG A 5 7.11 7.73 19.47
CA ARG A 5 5.68 7.44 19.34
C ARG A 5 5.44 5.98 19.74
N ALA A 6 4.66 5.78 20.78
CA ALA A 6 4.13 4.48 21.14
C ALA A 6 3.07 4.07 20.09
N VAL A 7 3.23 2.89 19.51
CA VAL A 7 2.18 2.25 18.71
C VAL A 7 1.09 1.77 19.67
N ILE A 8 0.00 2.53 19.76
CA ILE A 8 -1.20 2.13 20.52
C ILE A 8 -2.11 1.36 19.56
N ILE A 9 -2.16 0.04 19.73
CA ILE A 9 -3.17 -0.82 19.09
C ILE A 9 -4.44 -0.73 19.95
N GLY A 10 -5.36 0.16 19.57
CA GLY A 10 -6.66 0.33 20.23
C GLY A 10 -7.74 -0.54 19.58
N ALA A 11 -8.14 -1.62 20.24
CA ALA A 11 -9.37 -2.34 19.91
C ALA A 11 -10.60 -1.53 20.39
N GLN A 12 -11.38 -0.97 19.48
CA GLN A 12 -12.66 -0.33 19.80
C GLN A 12 -13.84 -1.30 19.60
N LEU A 13 -14.50 -1.64 20.71
CA LEU A 13 -15.80 -2.29 20.77
C LEU A 13 -16.92 -1.30 20.42
N HIS A 14 -17.67 -1.61 19.36
CA HIS A 14 -18.88 -0.87 18.97
C HIS A 14 -19.98 -0.93 20.05
N ARG A 15 -20.43 0.23 20.52
CA ARG A 15 -21.75 0.40 21.17
C ARG A 15 -22.74 0.94 20.15
N GLY A 16 -23.86 0.23 20.01
CA GLY A 16 -24.96 0.60 19.13
C GLY A 16 -25.73 1.83 19.63
N ILE A 17 -26.01 2.75 18.71
CA ILE A 17 -26.98 3.83 18.88
C ILE A 17 -28.04 3.65 17.80
N ARG A 18 -29.28 3.37 18.22
CA ARG A 18 -30.48 3.42 17.36
C ARG A 18 -30.88 4.89 17.19
N LEU A 19 -31.16 5.31 15.96
CA LEU A 19 -31.88 6.54 15.66
C LEU A 19 -33.23 6.23 14.98
N PRO A 20 -34.26 7.06 15.20
CA PRO A 20 -35.63 6.77 14.79
C PRO A 20 -35.93 7.19 13.34
N ALA A 21 -36.88 6.48 12.73
CA ALA A 21 -37.38 6.73 11.39
C ALA A 21 -38.15 8.05 11.30
N ALA A 22 -37.75 8.92 10.36
CA ALA A 22 -38.51 10.11 9.98
C ALA A 22 -39.35 9.83 8.72
N HIS A 23 -40.63 10.17 8.81
CA HIS A 23 -41.60 10.20 7.71
C HIS A 23 -41.23 11.24 6.65
N LEU A 24 -41.36 10.87 5.37
CA LEU A 24 -41.45 11.81 4.25
C LEU A 24 -42.83 11.72 3.59
N PRO A 25 -43.44 12.87 3.20
CA PRO A 25 -44.77 12.92 2.60
C PRO A 25 -44.74 12.56 1.11
N ARG A 26 -45.81 11.90 0.67
CA ARG A 26 -46.13 11.60 -0.73
C ARG A 26 -46.39 12.89 -1.52
N LEU A 27 -45.72 13.03 -2.66
CA LEU A 27 -46.09 13.97 -3.72
C LEU A 27 -46.82 13.20 -4.83
N ASP A 28 -48.07 13.60 -5.05
CA ASP A 28 -48.89 13.24 -6.21
C ASP A 28 -48.39 14.00 -7.45
N VAL A 29 -48.18 13.30 -8.56
CA VAL A 29 -48.05 13.92 -9.89
C VAL A 29 -48.94 13.17 -10.86
N GLY A 30 -49.88 13.93 -11.41
CA GLY A 30 -50.90 13.50 -12.35
C GLY A 30 -50.37 13.07 -13.72
N THR A 31 -51.22 12.29 -14.36
CA THR A 31 -51.16 11.68 -15.68
C THR A 31 -51.01 12.67 -16.84
N HIS A 32 -50.16 12.33 -17.81
CA HIS A 32 -50.47 12.55 -19.24
C HIS A 32 -49.83 11.46 -20.12
N GLN A 33 -50.68 10.87 -20.96
CA GLN A 33 -50.36 9.86 -21.97
C GLN A 33 -49.66 10.47 -23.19
N SER A 34 -48.65 9.79 -23.72
CA SER A 34 -48.44 9.69 -25.17
C SER A 34 -47.63 8.44 -25.53
N ASN A 35 -48.19 7.66 -26.46
CA ASN A 35 -47.57 6.53 -27.16
C ASN A 35 -46.17 6.84 -27.70
N ILE A 36 -45.22 5.91 -27.55
CA ILE A 36 -44.28 5.49 -28.60
C ILE A 36 -43.78 4.07 -28.28
N LYS A 37 -43.99 3.17 -29.24
CA LYS A 37 -43.37 1.85 -29.30
C LYS A 37 -41.87 2.02 -29.57
N SER A 38 -41.02 1.44 -28.74
CA SER A 38 -39.73 0.89 -29.16
C SER A 38 -39.21 -0.11 -28.13
N ARG A 39 -39.01 -1.35 -28.59
CA ARG A 39 -38.38 -2.45 -27.89
C ARG A 39 -36.94 -2.08 -27.53
N SER A 40 -36.57 -2.17 -26.27
CA SER A 40 -35.20 -2.49 -25.86
C SER A 40 -35.25 -3.22 -24.51
N ALA A 41 -34.53 -4.33 -24.43
CA ALA A 41 -34.48 -5.20 -23.27
C ALA A 41 -33.70 -4.51 -22.14
N PHE A 42 -34.41 -4.07 -21.11
CA PHE A 42 -33.83 -3.57 -19.87
C PHE A 42 -33.46 -4.78 -19.00
N ARG A 43 -32.18 -5.12 -18.96
CA ARG A 43 -31.63 -6.06 -17.97
C ARG A 43 -31.34 -5.27 -16.71
N GLN A 44 -32.12 -5.50 -15.66
CA GLN A 44 -31.81 -5.03 -14.31
C GLN A 44 -30.56 -5.75 -13.83
N GLU A 45 -29.43 -5.04 -13.77
CA GLU A 45 -28.30 -5.46 -12.95
C GLU A 45 -28.56 -4.98 -11.52
N GLY A 46 -28.72 -5.95 -10.62
CA GLY A 46 -28.92 -5.70 -9.20
C GLY A 46 -27.64 -5.21 -8.51
N PRO A 47 -27.76 -4.65 -7.29
CA PRO A 47 -26.61 -4.17 -6.54
C PRO A 47 -25.73 -5.35 -6.10
N HIS A 48 -24.48 -5.36 -6.56
CA HIS A 48 -23.43 -6.23 -6.06
C HIS A 48 -23.11 -5.85 -4.61
N LEU A 49 -23.66 -6.61 -3.66
CA LEU A 49 -23.21 -6.62 -2.28
C LEU A 49 -21.77 -7.15 -2.24
N LEU A 50 -20.82 -6.26 -1.99
CA LEU A 50 -19.44 -6.61 -1.66
C LEU A 50 -19.45 -7.34 -0.30
N PHE A 51 -19.39 -8.67 -0.34
CA PHE A 51 -19.11 -9.49 0.82
C PHE A 51 -17.64 -9.30 1.21
N PHE A 52 -17.37 -8.41 2.16
CA PHE A 52 -16.11 -8.45 2.91
C PHE A 52 -16.13 -9.69 3.79
N SER A 53 -15.44 -10.75 3.37
CA SER A 53 -15.16 -11.89 4.24
C SER A 53 -14.15 -11.45 5.29
N SER A 54 -14.63 -10.96 6.42
CA SER A 54 -13.82 -10.87 7.65
C SER A 54 -13.44 -12.29 8.03
N LEU A 55 -12.23 -12.73 7.69
CA LEU A 55 -11.68 -13.97 8.22
C LEU A 55 -11.65 -13.83 9.75
N PRO A 56 -12.14 -14.84 10.50
CA PRO A 56 -12.09 -14.77 11.96
C PRO A 56 -10.62 -14.68 12.41
N PRO A 57 -10.31 -13.88 13.44
CA PRO A 57 -8.97 -13.79 14.00
C PRO A 57 -8.52 -15.19 14.43
N ARG A 58 -7.42 -15.67 13.84
CA ARG A 58 -6.80 -16.94 14.23
C ARG A 58 -6.19 -16.77 15.62
N TYR A 59 -6.88 -17.28 16.64
CA TYR A 59 -6.33 -17.37 18.00
C TYR A 59 -5.29 -18.50 18.03
N TYR A 60 -4.01 -18.16 17.82
CA TYR A 60 -2.90 -19.09 18.01
C TYR A 60 -2.63 -19.29 19.50
N ASN A 61 -3.18 -20.36 20.08
CA ASN A 61 -2.77 -20.86 21.38
C ASN A 61 -1.60 -21.84 21.22
N HIS A 62 -0.37 -21.34 21.14
CA HIS A 62 0.83 -22.16 21.35
C HIS A 62 1.83 -21.41 22.22
N ALA A 63 1.87 -21.80 23.49
CA ALA A 63 2.84 -21.35 24.49
C ALA A 63 4.20 -22.01 24.25
N MET A 64 4.82 -21.78 23.09
CA MET A 64 6.27 -21.67 23.04
C MET A 64 6.60 -20.24 23.49
N SER A 65 7.65 -20.06 24.28
CA SER A 65 8.16 -18.73 24.59
C SER A 65 8.53 -18.06 23.27
N ASP A 66 7.62 -17.25 22.72
CA ASP A 66 7.82 -16.42 21.53
C ASP A 66 8.67 -15.21 21.91
N GLU A 67 9.82 -15.50 22.54
CA GLU A 67 10.80 -14.50 22.89
C GLU A 67 11.57 -14.14 21.63
N SER A 68 11.72 -12.84 21.42
CA SER A 68 12.55 -12.28 20.38
C SER A 68 14.04 -12.49 20.68
N VAL A 69 14.88 -12.15 19.70
CA VAL A 69 16.32 -11.97 19.93
C VAL A 69 16.55 -10.97 21.07
N PRO A 70 17.48 -11.23 22.02
CA PRO A 70 17.92 -10.21 22.95
C PRO A 70 18.46 -8.97 22.21
N ASN A 71 17.90 -7.80 22.49
CA ASN A 71 18.20 -6.54 21.79
C ASN A 71 17.87 -6.57 20.28
N ALA A 72 16.78 -7.26 19.88
CA ALA A 72 16.35 -7.40 18.48
C ALA A 72 16.42 -6.09 17.66
N GLU A 73 15.89 -4.99 18.21
CA GLU A 73 15.93 -3.66 17.58
C GLU A 73 17.36 -3.26 17.16
N GLN A 74 18.33 -3.35 18.09
CA GLN A 74 19.70 -2.93 17.82
C GLN A 74 20.38 -3.84 16.79
N VAL A 75 20.10 -5.14 16.87
CA VAL A 75 20.73 -6.14 16.01
C VAL A 75 20.21 -6.05 14.57
N PHE A 76 18.89 -5.85 14.39
CA PHE A 76 18.33 -5.60 13.06
C PHE A 76 18.75 -4.26 12.49
N LYS A 77 18.83 -3.19 13.30
CA LYS A 77 19.39 -1.90 12.86
C LYS A 77 20.81 -2.04 12.34
N GLN A 78 21.67 -2.81 13.03
CA GLN A 78 23.01 -3.11 12.56
C GLN A 78 23.01 -3.92 11.25
N ALA A 79 22.13 -4.91 11.13
CA ALA A 79 22.00 -5.70 9.91
C ALA A 79 21.56 -4.84 8.71
N PHE A 80 20.56 -3.97 8.88
CA PHE A 80 20.11 -3.05 7.84
C PHE A 80 21.13 -1.95 7.54
N ALA A 81 22.00 -1.57 8.47
CA ALA A 81 23.10 -0.62 8.20
C ALA A 81 24.17 -1.19 7.25
N ALA A 82 24.25 -2.52 7.08
CA ALA A 82 25.22 -3.14 6.17
C ALA A 82 24.95 -2.80 4.70
N ALA A 83 26.01 -2.82 3.88
CA ALA A 83 25.90 -2.61 2.43
C ALA A 83 25.06 -3.71 1.73
N ASP A 84 25.22 -4.97 2.16
CA ASP A 84 24.31 -6.08 1.85
C ASP A 84 23.72 -6.62 3.16
N PRO A 85 22.45 -6.26 3.49
CA PRO A 85 21.80 -6.75 4.70
C PRO A 85 21.53 -8.26 4.68
N ALA A 86 21.36 -8.89 3.51
CA ALA A 86 20.78 -10.23 3.40
C ALA A 86 21.55 -11.32 4.19
N PRO A 87 22.89 -11.42 4.15
CA PRO A 87 23.62 -12.43 4.92
C PRO A 87 23.44 -12.27 6.44
N HIS A 88 23.41 -11.03 6.92
CA HIS A 88 23.24 -10.72 8.34
C HIS A 88 21.83 -11.07 8.81
N LEU A 89 20.81 -10.68 8.05
CA LEU A 89 19.40 -11.00 8.34
C LEU A 89 19.16 -12.52 8.34
N LEU A 90 19.69 -13.24 7.35
CA LEU A 90 19.56 -14.70 7.27
C LEU A 90 20.21 -15.39 8.47
N LYS A 91 21.40 -14.93 8.87
CA LYS A 91 22.09 -15.47 10.06
C LYS A 91 21.22 -15.31 11.32
N LEU A 92 20.66 -14.12 11.53
CA LEU A 92 19.82 -13.84 12.70
C LEU A 92 18.57 -14.73 12.75
N LEU A 93 17.88 -14.89 11.62
CA LEU A 93 16.69 -15.72 11.54
C LEU A 93 17.02 -17.21 11.77
N LYS A 94 18.19 -17.68 11.34
CA LYS A 94 18.65 -19.06 11.62
C LYS A 94 19.00 -19.27 13.09
N GLU A 95 19.55 -18.26 13.76
CA GLU A 95 19.86 -18.33 15.19
C GLU A 95 18.61 -18.23 16.06
N TYR A 96 17.59 -17.49 15.61
CA TYR A 96 16.34 -17.25 16.33
C TYR A 96 15.11 -17.41 15.42
N PRO A 97 14.74 -18.64 15.03
CA PRO A 97 13.63 -18.90 14.14
C PRO A 97 12.29 -18.85 14.89
N THR A 98 11.96 -17.69 15.45
CA THR A 98 10.69 -17.42 16.16
C THR A 98 9.83 -16.45 15.39
N TYR A 99 8.51 -16.51 15.61
CA TYR A 99 7.59 -15.59 14.96
C TYR A 99 7.81 -14.15 15.45
N ALA A 100 8.09 -13.96 16.74
CA ALA A 100 8.52 -12.66 17.29
C ALA A 100 9.73 -12.08 16.53
N THR A 101 10.72 -12.89 16.17
CA THR A 101 11.88 -12.43 15.39
C THR A 101 11.49 -11.97 13.98
N VAL A 102 10.50 -12.60 13.35
CA VAL A 102 9.95 -12.13 12.05
C VAL A 102 9.23 -10.79 12.22
N LYS A 103 8.46 -10.63 13.28
CA LYS A 103 7.79 -9.34 13.57
C LYS A 103 8.81 -8.22 13.75
N ASP A 104 9.85 -8.46 14.54
CA ASP A 104 10.92 -7.50 14.79
C ASP A 104 11.71 -7.16 13.52
N LEU A 105 11.90 -8.13 12.61
CA LEU A 105 12.46 -7.90 11.29
C LEU A 105 11.61 -6.88 10.51
N ILE A 106 10.29 -7.07 10.46
CA ILE A 106 9.39 -6.18 9.69
C ILE A 106 9.33 -4.79 10.33
N VAL A 107 9.23 -4.69 11.65
CA VAL A 107 9.27 -3.40 12.36
C VAL A 107 10.58 -2.66 12.07
N SER A 108 11.71 -3.35 12.21
CA SER A 108 13.04 -2.75 12.00
C SER A 108 13.27 -2.36 10.53
N TYR A 109 12.69 -3.11 9.60
CA TYR A 109 12.70 -2.76 8.18
C TYR A 109 11.95 -1.45 7.92
N THR A 110 10.72 -1.32 8.44
CA THR A 110 9.93 -0.09 8.31
C THR A 110 10.67 1.09 8.93
N GLU A 111 11.20 0.95 10.15
CA GLU A 111 11.99 2.00 10.80
C GLU A 111 13.23 2.41 9.98
N ALA A 112 13.95 1.44 9.39
CA ALA A 112 15.10 1.72 8.56
C ALA A 112 14.72 2.50 7.28
N VAL A 113 13.56 2.20 6.69
CA VAL A 113 13.03 2.95 5.54
C VAL A 113 12.56 4.35 5.94
N GLU A 114 11.94 4.51 7.10
CA GLU A 114 11.55 5.83 7.61
C GLU A 114 12.78 6.73 7.87
N GLU A 115 13.87 6.15 8.38
CA GLU A 115 15.13 6.87 8.64
C GLU A 115 15.86 7.24 7.34
N ASP A 116 15.89 6.33 6.36
CA ASP A 116 16.54 6.54 5.07
C ASP A 116 15.76 5.90 3.90
N PRO A 117 14.77 6.63 3.33
CA PRO A 117 13.97 6.13 2.23
C PRO A 117 14.77 5.76 0.98
N SER A 118 15.96 6.35 0.78
CA SER A 118 16.81 6.04 -0.38
C SER A 118 17.33 4.60 -0.38
N ARG A 119 17.34 3.95 0.80
CA ARG A 119 17.76 2.55 0.98
C ARG A 119 16.61 1.55 0.92
N ALA A 120 15.37 2.01 0.81
CA ALA A 120 14.19 1.17 0.87
C ALA A 120 14.20 0.04 -0.15
N GLN A 121 14.64 0.33 -1.38
CA GLN A 121 14.76 -0.68 -2.42
C GLN A 121 15.76 -1.79 -2.05
N ALA A 122 16.95 -1.43 -1.56
CA ALA A 122 17.97 -2.39 -1.16
C ALA A 122 17.48 -3.26 0.02
N HIS A 123 16.74 -2.67 0.95
CA HIS A 123 16.16 -3.38 2.09
C HIS A 123 15.04 -4.35 1.67
N ALA A 124 14.11 -3.92 0.83
CA ALA A 124 13.05 -4.79 0.29
C ALA A 124 13.64 -5.98 -0.51
N ALA A 125 14.65 -5.71 -1.34
CA ALA A 125 15.36 -6.75 -2.08
C ALA A 125 16.06 -7.76 -1.14
N ALA A 126 16.71 -7.27 -0.07
CA ALA A 126 17.35 -8.13 0.91
C ALA A 126 16.33 -9.02 1.63
N ILE A 127 15.18 -8.48 2.04
CA ILE A 127 14.10 -9.27 2.67
C ILE A 127 13.59 -10.34 1.70
N SER A 128 13.36 -9.99 0.43
CA SER A 128 12.89 -10.95 -0.58
C SER A 128 13.90 -12.09 -0.78
N LYS A 129 15.19 -11.75 -0.87
CA LYS A 129 16.29 -12.71 -0.99
C LYS A 129 16.37 -13.65 0.23
N VAL A 130 16.22 -13.11 1.44
CA VAL A 130 16.25 -13.90 2.67
C VAL A 130 15.03 -14.80 2.79
N ALA A 131 13.83 -14.28 2.52
CA ALA A 131 12.57 -15.00 2.61
C ALA A 131 12.46 -16.17 1.63
N THR A 132 13.07 -16.04 0.44
CA THR A 132 13.06 -17.05 -0.63
C THR A 132 14.32 -17.92 -0.67
N SER A 133 15.26 -17.71 0.25
CA SER A 133 16.50 -18.49 0.32
C SER A 133 16.19 -19.97 0.62
N ALA A 134 16.91 -20.89 -0.03
CA ALA A 134 16.89 -22.31 0.31
C ALA A 134 17.43 -22.58 1.73
N GLU A 135 18.17 -21.64 2.30
CA GLU A 135 18.67 -21.69 3.67
C GLU A 135 17.75 -21.01 4.70
N ALA A 136 16.60 -20.46 4.25
CA ALA A 136 15.66 -19.82 5.15
C ALA A 136 15.10 -20.84 6.15
N PRO A 137 15.04 -20.50 7.46
CA PRO A 137 14.47 -21.40 8.45
C PRO A 137 12.95 -21.53 8.27
N THR A 138 12.43 -22.69 8.66
CA THR A 138 10.99 -22.88 8.91
C THR A 138 10.68 -22.55 10.36
N ILE A 139 9.53 -21.93 10.61
CA ILE A 139 9.09 -21.54 11.95
C ILE A 139 7.78 -22.28 12.21
N GLY A 140 7.84 -23.34 13.05
CA GLY A 140 6.75 -24.29 13.16
C GLY A 140 6.49 -25.00 11.83
N SER A 141 5.26 -24.90 11.33
CA SER A 141 4.85 -25.44 10.02
C SER A 141 4.90 -24.44 8.88
N GLU A 142 5.27 -23.19 9.14
CA GLU A 142 5.24 -22.11 8.14
C GLU A 142 6.63 -21.80 7.59
N THR A 143 6.68 -21.44 6.32
CA THR A 143 7.90 -20.93 5.68
C THR A 143 8.14 -19.48 6.11
N LEU A 144 9.40 -19.06 6.14
CA LEU A 144 9.73 -17.65 6.38
C LEU A 144 8.99 -16.71 5.41
N TRP A 145 8.92 -17.08 4.13
CA TRP A 145 8.16 -16.33 3.13
C TRP A 145 6.69 -16.14 3.51
N SER A 146 6.01 -17.19 3.99
CA SER A 146 4.60 -17.11 4.41
C SER A 146 4.41 -16.14 5.57
N LEU A 147 5.32 -16.18 6.55
CA LEU A 147 5.26 -15.31 7.72
C LEU A 147 5.55 -13.85 7.36
N VAL A 148 6.59 -13.61 6.56
CA VAL A 148 6.91 -12.26 6.03
C VAL A 148 5.73 -11.72 5.22
N ASN A 149 5.14 -12.54 4.36
CA ASN A 149 3.98 -12.15 3.56
C ASN A 149 2.79 -11.71 4.42
N SER A 150 2.49 -12.49 5.47
CA SER A 150 1.40 -12.21 6.41
C SER A 150 1.66 -10.93 7.20
N GLU A 151 2.84 -10.76 7.80
CA GLU A 151 3.17 -9.56 8.58
C GLU A 151 3.14 -8.29 7.74
N LEU A 152 3.65 -8.37 6.51
CA LEU A 152 3.65 -7.24 5.60
C LEU A 152 2.25 -6.88 5.11
N ALA A 153 1.36 -7.86 4.96
CA ALA A 153 -0.03 -7.62 4.57
C ALA A 153 -0.77 -6.75 5.60
N ASP A 154 -0.43 -6.90 6.89
CA ASP A 154 -1.02 -6.13 7.98
C ASP A 154 -0.40 -4.73 8.15
N GLN A 155 0.85 -4.54 7.71
CA GLN A 155 1.64 -3.32 8.00
C GLN A 155 1.80 -2.35 6.81
N HIS A 156 1.91 -2.84 5.57
CA HIS A 156 2.36 -2.00 4.45
C HIS A 156 1.29 -1.13 3.80
N PHE A 157 0.03 -1.25 4.19
CA PHE A 157 -0.97 -0.26 3.84
C PHE A 157 -2.21 -0.37 4.74
N LYS A 158 -2.73 0.77 5.21
CA LYS A 158 -4.00 0.82 5.91
C LYS A 158 -5.14 1.08 4.93
N VAL A 159 -6.25 0.35 5.08
CA VAL A 159 -7.50 0.54 4.30
C VAL A 159 -7.96 1.99 4.34
N ALA A 160 -7.81 2.65 5.49
CA ALA A 160 -8.30 4.00 5.73
C ALA A 160 -7.23 4.82 6.43
N TYR A 161 -6.80 5.90 5.78
CA TYR A 161 -6.10 6.99 6.44
C TYR A 161 -7.13 8.01 6.90
N GLY A 162 -7.04 8.42 8.15
CA GLY A 162 -7.84 9.53 8.67
C GLY A 162 -7.57 10.81 7.89
N ASP A 163 -8.53 11.74 7.90
CA ASP A 163 -8.34 13.05 7.27
C ASP A 163 -7.12 13.80 7.85
N ASP A 164 -6.79 13.53 9.12
CA ASP A 164 -5.65 14.09 9.84
C ASP A 164 -4.30 13.41 9.53
N GLU A 165 -4.31 12.25 8.85
CA GLU A 165 -3.07 11.54 8.49
C GLU A 165 -2.51 11.99 7.13
N ILE A 166 -3.33 12.63 6.29
CA ILE A 166 -2.94 13.17 4.98
C ILE A 166 -2.90 14.70 5.03
N THR A 167 -1.95 15.25 5.79
CA THR A 167 -1.97 16.68 6.14
C THR A 167 -0.91 17.52 5.44
N GLN A 168 0.27 16.96 5.13
CA GLN A 168 1.37 17.72 4.53
C GLN A 168 2.05 16.95 3.39
N PHE A 169 2.35 17.64 2.29
CA PHE A 169 3.21 17.13 1.23
C PHE A 169 4.69 17.30 1.65
N ALA A 170 5.25 16.26 2.28
CA ALA A 170 6.59 16.30 2.87
C ALA A 170 7.20 14.88 2.99
N PRO A 171 8.53 14.74 3.11
CA PRO A 171 9.18 13.44 3.20
C PRO A 171 8.83 12.62 4.45
N ASN A 172 8.33 13.26 5.51
CA ASN A 172 7.85 12.57 6.72
C ASN A 172 6.34 12.24 6.67
N ASN A 173 5.71 12.39 5.49
CA ASN A 173 4.31 12.01 5.32
C ASN A 173 4.19 10.48 5.33
N THR A 174 3.47 9.94 6.31
CA THR A 174 3.31 8.50 6.50
C THR A 174 2.63 7.84 5.30
N TYR A 175 1.63 8.48 4.69
CA TYR A 175 0.97 7.95 3.49
C TYR A 175 1.92 7.78 2.30
N LEU A 176 2.87 8.71 2.11
CA LEU A 176 3.88 8.60 1.04
C LEU A 176 4.91 7.52 1.34
N LEU A 177 5.31 7.35 2.60
CA LEU A 177 6.20 6.26 3.04
C LEU A 177 5.52 4.89 2.90
N ASP A 178 4.25 4.77 3.31
CA ASP A 178 3.46 3.56 3.14
C ASP A 178 3.23 3.24 1.65
N SER A 179 3.06 4.27 0.81
CA SER A 179 3.02 4.10 -0.64
C SER A 179 4.33 3.56 -1.22
N LEU A 180 5.48 4.01 -0.70
CA LEU A 180 6.80 3.48 -1.06
C LEU A 180 6.93 2.01 -0.63
N LEU A 181 6.60 1.68 0.62
CA LEU A 181 6.65 0.33 1.17
C LEU A 181 5.71 -0.65 0.46
N SER A 182 4.48 -0.22 0.16
CA SER A 182 3.50 -0.95 -0.65
C SER A 182 4.03 -1.25 -2.05
N GLY A 183 4.52 -0.22 -2.76
CA GLY A 183 5.09 -0.37 -4.09
C GLY A 183 6.28 -1.34 -4.12
N LEU A 184 7.17 -1.26 -3.13
CA LEU A 184 8.29 -2.19 -2.99
C LEU A 184 7.85 -3.62 -2.69
N SER A 185 6.83 -3.80 -1.84
CA SER A 185 6.26 -5.12 -1.56
C SER A 185 5.71 -5.78 -2.81
N LEU A 186 4.97 -5.03 -3.63
CA LEU A 186 4.47 -5.50 -4.91
C LEU A 186 5.61 -5.81 -5.89
N LYS A 187 6.61 -4.92 -6.01
CA LYS A 187 7.78 -5.08 -6.89
C LYS A 187 8.55 -6.38 -6.59
N TYR A 188 8.88 -6.60 -5.31
CA TYR A 188 9.71 -7.72 -4.87
C TYR A 188 8.92 -9.00 -4.52
N GLY A 189 7.60 -9.00 -4.73
CA GLY A 189 6.75 -10.16 -4.42
C GLY A 189 6.74 -10.52 -2.93
N LEU A 190 6.92 -9.53 -2.06
CA LEU A 190 6.90 -9.72 -0.61
C LEU A 190 5.47 -9.92 -0.13
N THR A 191 4.56 -9.05 -0.56
CA THR A 191 3.12 -9.19 -0.32
C THR A 191 2.29 -8.45 -1.36
N SER A 192 1.00 -8.75 -1.39
CA SER A 192 0.01 -8.06 -2.21
C SER A 192 -1.36 -8.16 -1.56
N THR A 193 -1.98 -7.02 -1.27
CA THR A 193 -3.33 -6.95 -0.69
C THR A 193 -4.26 -6.11 -1.55
N GLY A 194 -5.56 -6.30 -1.41
CA GLY A 194 -6.55 -5.46 -2.09
C GLY A 194 -6.41 -3.98 -1.73
N ASP A 195 -5.96 -3.66 -0.52
CA ASP A 195 -5.78 -2.29 -0.05
C ASP A 195 -4.65 -1.56 -0.76
N MET A 196 -3.54 -2.26 -1.07
CA MET A 196 -2.44 -1.71 -1.86
C MET A 196 -2.93 -1.30 -3.26
N TYR A 197 -3.73 -2.15 -3.91
CA TYR A 197 -4.30 -1.82 -5.21
C TYR A 197 -5.38 -0.73 -5.14
N ALA A 198 -6.23 -0.75 -4.10
CA ALA A 198 -7.24 0.26 -3.86
C ALA A 198 -6.60 1.65 -3.63
N ALA A 199 -5.45 1.71 -2.96
CA ALA A 199 -4.69 2.93 -2.76
C ALA A 199 -4.27 3.59 -4.07
N ILE A 200 -3.78 2.78 -5.01
CA ILE A 200 -3.43 3.24 -6.35
C ILE A 200 -4.68 3.80 -7.05
N GLY A 201 -5.80 3.08 -6.99
CA GLY A 201 -7.09 3.55 -7.51
C GLY A 201 -7.51 4.89 -6.91
N ASN A 202 -7.49 5.00 -5.59
CA ASN A 202 -7.85 6.23 -4.86
C ASN A 202 -6.95 7.42 -5.23
N GLY A 203 -5.66 7.20 -5.46
CA GLY A 203 -4.76 8.25 -5.91
C GLY A 203 -4.95 8.65 -7.38
N LEU A 204 -5.29 7.69 -8.25
CA LEU A 204 -5.67 8.00 -9.64
C LEU A 204 -6.99 8.78 -9.72
N ASP A 205 -7.92 8.50 -8.82
CA ASP A 205 -9.23 9.16 -8.68
C ASP A 205 -9.22 10.32 -7.66
N ALA A 206 -8.03 10.84 -7.31
CA ALA A 206 -7.91 11.97 -6.39
C ALA A 206 -8.69 13.20 -6.91
N PRO A 207 -9.31 14.01 -6.05
CA PRO A 207 -10.02 15.21 -6.48
C PRO A 207 -9.14 16.18 -7.27
N GLU A 208 -9.66 16.70 -8.39
CA GLU A 208 -8.99 17.65 -9.27
C GLU A 208 -9.02 19.10 -8.72
N ASP A 209 -8.80 19.26 -7.42
CA ASP A 209 -8.89 20.54 -6.70
C ASP A 209 -7.51 21.15 -6.33
N GLY A 210 -6.44 20.40 -6.57
CA GLY A 210 -5.07 20.80 -6.25
C GLY A 210 -4.82 21.03 -4.75
N THR A 211 -5.65 20.47 -3.88
CA THR A 211 -5.42 20.50 -2.43
C THR A 211 -4.19 19.67 -2.05
N THR A 212 -3.64 19.88 -0.86
CA THR A 212 -2.53 19.07 -0.34
C THR A 212 -2.91 17.59 -0.30
N ARG A 213 -4.14 17.27 0.09
CA ARG A 213 -4.64 15.90 0.14
C ARG A 213 -4.61 15.25 -1.25
N SER A 214 -5.17 15.92 -2.26
CA SER A 214 -5.18 15.40 -3.63
C SER A 214 -3.76 15.21 -4.19
N GLN A 215 -2.85 16.13 -3.89
CA GLN A 215 -1.43 16.00 -4.24
C GLN A 215 -0.78 14.78 -3.58
N VAL A 216 -0.98 14.58 -2.27
CA VAL A 216 -0.39 13.42 -1.56
C VAL A 216 -0.95 12.10 -2.09
N LEU A 217 -2.27 12.01 -2.29
CA LEU A 217 -2.92 10.81 -2.84
C LEU A 217 -2.36 10.45 -4.23
N LEU A 218 -2.33 11.43 -5.13
CA LEU A 218 -1.84 11.23 -6.48
C LEU A 218 -0.33 10.93 -6.51
N ALA A 219 0.48 11.54 -5.63
CA ALA A 219 1.91 11.22 -5.51
C ALA A 219 2.12 9.78 -5.03
N GLY A 220 1.36 9.35 -4.03
CA GLY A 220 1.39 7.97 -3.54
C GLY A 220 1.05 6.94 -4.62
N ALA A 221 0.04 7.22 -5.46
CA ALA A 221 -0.25 6.39 -6.62
C ALA A 221 0.89 6.41 -7.65
N CYS A 222 1.50 7.56 -7.93
CA CYS A 222 2.63 7.64 -8.86
C CYS A 222 3.84 6.85 -8.35
N ILE A 223 4.15 6.89 -7.05
CA ILE A 223 5.22 6.08 -6.42
C ILE A 223 4.96 4.59 -6.68
N GLN A 224 3.77 4.11 -6.35
CA GLN A 224 3.42 2.69 -6.49
C GLN A 224 3.41 2.24 -7.95
N ILE A 225 2.92 3.08 -8.87
CA ILE A 225 2.93 2.80 -10.32
C ILE A 225 4.37 2.72 -10.86
N LEU A 226 5.25 3.62 -10.45
CA LEU A 226 6.64 3.62 -10.92
C LEU A 226 7.45 2.43 -10.37
N LEU A 227 7.10 1.92 -9.20
CA LEU A 227 7.77 0.78 -8.59
C LEU A 227 7.20 -0.57 -9.06
N ALA A 228 5.89 -0.66 -9.25
CA ALA A 228 5.21 -1.93 -9.46
C ALA A 228 4.03 -1.85 -10.44
N GLY A 229 4.05 -0.89 -11.36
CA GLY A 229 2.97 -0.66 -12.32
C GLY A 229 2.64 -1.90 -13.15
N SER A 230 3.63 -2.72 -13.47
CA SER A 230 3.42 -3.98 -14.18
C SER A 230 2.49 -4.96 -13.47
N LYS A 231 2.41 -4.89 -12.13
CA LYS A 231 1.52 -5.73 -11.33
C LYS A 231 0.04 -5.38 -11.52
N LEU A 232 -0.29 -4.14 -11.90
CA LEU A 232 -1.67 -3.69 -12.14
C LEU A 232 -2.27 -4.30 -13.41
N ALA A 233 -1.44 -4.56 -14.42
CA ALA A 233 -1.88 -5.13 -15.69
C ALA A 233 -1.95 -6.68 -15.64
N ALA A 234 -1.31 -7.30 -14.64
CA ALA A 234 -1.21 -8.74 -14.50
C ALA A 234 -2.52 -9.37 -14.00
N GLU A 235 -2.73 -10.65 -14.33
CA GLU A 235 -3.89 -11.41 -13.86
C GLU A 235 -3.95 -11.51 -12.33
N GLY A 236 -2.80 -11.51 -11.66
CA GLY A 236 -2.68 -11.54 -10.20
C GLY A 236 -3.34 -10.35 -9.49
N ALA A 237 -3.62 -9.24 -10.18
CA ALA A 237 -4.36 -8.11 -9.60
C ALA A 237 -5.87 -8.39 -9.44
N GLY A 238 -6.41 -9.48 -10.02
CA GLY A 238 -7.81 -9.87 -9.87
C GLY A 238 -8.78 -8.77 -10.29
N SER A 239 -9.72 -8.43 -9.41
CA SER A 239 -10.71 -7.35 -9.65
C SER A 239 -10.11 -5.95 -9.71
N TYR A 240 -8.88 -5.76 -9.27
CA TYR A 240 -8.17 -4.48 -9.34
C TYR A 240 -7.36 -4.31 -10.61
N ARG A 241 -7.34 -5.33 -11.48
CA ARG A 241 -6.63 -5.28 -12.75
C ARG A 241 -7.10 -4.06 -13.55
N THR A 242 -6.13 -3.29 -14.03
CA THR A 242 -6.40 -2.07 -14.78
C THR A 242 -5.46 -1.99 -15.98
N SER A 243 -5.99 -1.53 -17.11
CA SER A 243 -5.19 -1.45 -18.33
C SER A 243 -4.21 -0.28 -18.27
N PRO A 244 -3.03 -0.38 -18.91
CA PRO A 244 -2.09 0.72 -19.01
C PRO A 244 -2.71 2.01 -19.58
N GLU A 245 -3.62 1.88 -20.55
CA GLU A 245 -4.33 3.00 -21.18
C GLU A 245 -5.24 3.72 -20.18
N ALA A 246 -5.93 2.96 -19.32
CA ALA A 246 -6.79 3.52 -18.28
C ALA A 246 -5.95 4.30 -17.24
N VAL A 247 -4.81 3.74 -16.80
CA VAL A 247 -3.87 4.44 -15.90
C VAL A 247 -3.37 5.72 -16.55
N ALA A 248 -2.86 5.63 -17.78
CA ALA A 248 -2.33 6.77 -18.51
C ALA A 248 -3.38 7.86 -18.73
N GLY A 249 -4.63 7.48 -19.01
CA GLY A 249 -5.76 8.39 -19.15
C GLY A 249 -6.02 9.19 -17.88
N LYS A 250 -6.13 8.50 -16.72
CA LYS A 250 -6.36 9.14 -15.42
C LYS A 250 -5.20 10.08 -15.03
N LEU A 251 -3.95 9.63 -15.18
CA LEU A 251 -2.78 10.47 -14.87
C LEU A 251 -2.71 11.72 -15.77
N LYS A 252 -3.05 11.62 -17.06
CA LYS A 252 -3.11 12.77 -17.97
C LYS A 252 -4.23 13.74 -17.61
N ALA A 253 -5.37 13.24 -17.15
CA ALA A 253 -6.46 14.08 -16.64
C ALA A 253 -5.98 14.90 -15.42
N GLN A 254 -5.36 14.24 -14.44
CA GLN A 254 -4.77 14.90 -13.27
C GLN A 254 -3.72 15.96 -13.62
N LYS A 255 -2.87 15.67 -14.62
CA LYS A 255 -1.91 16.64 -15.15
C LYS A 255 -2.61 17.87 -15.76
N THR A 256 -3.66 17.64 -16.55
CA THR A 256 -4.44 18.70 -17.21
C THR A 256 -5.18 19.57 -16.19
N ALA A 257 -5.69 18.96 -15.12
CA ALA A 257 -6.31 19.66 -14.00
C ALA A 257 -5.32 20.43 -13.12
N ASN A 258 -4.01 20.28 -13.36
CA ASN A 258 -2.96 20.89 -12.54
C ASN A 258 -3.07 20.52 -11.05
N THR A 259 -3.43 19.25 -10.76
CA THR A 259 -3.54 18.74 -9.39
C THR A 259 -2.20 18.83 -8.66
N MET A 260 -1.09 18.52 -9.34
CA MET A 260 0.29 18.59 -8.82
C MET A 260 0.87 20.00 -8.94
N LYS A 261 1.08 20.67 -7.80
CA LYS A 261 1.68 22.02 -7.74
C LYS A 261 3.18 21.98 -7.48
N ASP A 262 3.63 20.99 -6.74
CA ASP A 262 5.06 20.79 -6.48
C ASP A 262 5.78 20.35 -7.79
N PRO A 263 6.89 21.01 -8.18
CA PRO A 263 7.57 20.72 -9.44
C PRO A 263 8.24 19.35 -9.48
N HIS A 264 8.70 18.83 -8.33
CA HIS A 264 9.27 17.49 -8.24
C HIS A 264 8.17 16.44 -8.36
N ALA A 265 7.03 16.67 -7.71
CA ALA A 265 5.85 15.83 -7.83
C ALA A 265 5.27 15.82 -9.26
N ALA A 266 5.24 16.98 -9.91
CA ALA A 266 4.84 17.08 -11.32
C ALA A 266 5.75 16.27 -12.24
N ARG A 267 7.08 16.30 -12.00
CA ARG A 267 8.04 15.45 -12.72
C ARG A 267 7.78 13.96 -12.48
N VAL A 268 7.51 13.55 -11.24
CA VAL A 268 7.17 12.16 -10.90
C VAL A 268 5.86 11.73 -11.60
N LEU A 269 4.85 12.60 -11.66
CA LEU A 269 3.62 12.36 -12.42
C LEU A 269 3.91 12.16 -13.93
N GLU A 270 4.80 12.95 -14.53
CA GLU A 270 5.18 12.78 -15.93
C GLU A 270 5.88 11.44 -16.19
N LEU A 271 6.74 11.00 -15.28
CA LEU A 271 7.36 9.68 -15.36
C LEU A 271 6.31 8.58 -15.28
N ALA A 272 5.34 8.69 -14.36
CA ALA A 272 4.26 7.72 -14.23
C ALA A 272 3.38 7.67 -15.50
N ILE A 273 3.09 8.83 -16.11
CA ILE A 273 2.39 8.90 -17.41
C ILE A 273 3.18 8.19 -18.51
N SER A 274 4.50 8.41 -18.57
CA SER A 274 5.37 7.77 -19.55
C SER A 274 5.40 6.25 -19.36
N HIS A 275 5.53 5.79 -18.11
CA HIS A 275 5.53 4.36 -17.77
C HIS A 275 4.21 3.70 -18.18
N ALA A 276 3.06 4.30 -17.82
CA ALA A 276 1.75 3.81 -18.23
C ALA A 276 1.55 3.84 -19.75
N GLY A 277 2.01 4.90 -20.42
CA GLY A 277 1.96 5.01 -21.88
C GLY A 277 2.83 3.98 -22.62
N SER A 278 3.84 3.42 -21.95
CA SER A 278 4.67 2.32 -22.46
C SER A 278 4.13 0.92 -22.18
N GLY A 279 2.92 0.82 -21.63
CA GLY A 279 2.26 -0.44 -21.34
C GLY A 279 2.53 -1.02 -19.95
N LEU A 280 3.05 -0.21 -18.99
CA LEU A 280 3.43 -0.68 -17.64
C LEU A 280 4.39 -1.88 -17.69
N ASN A 281 5.41 -1.81 -18.56
CA ASN A 281 6.33 -2.91 -18.79
C ASN A 281 7.23 -3.14 -17.55
N PRO A 282 7.40 -4.38 -17.03
CA PRO A 282 8.32 -4.67 -15.93
C PRO A 282 9.74 -4.13 -16.12
N ALA A 283 10.23 -4.04 -17.36
CA ALA A 283 11.55 -3.47 -17.67
C ALA A 283 11.68 -1.98 -17.31
N ASN A 284 10.55 -1.29 -17.11
CA ASN A 284 10.46 0.11 -16.74
C ASN A 284 10.13 0.31 -15.26
N ASP A 285 9.97 -0.76 -14.47
CA ASP A 285 9.85 -0.71 -13.00
C ASP A 285 11.23 -0.43 -12.32
N THR A 286 12.03 0.44 -12.94
CA THR A 286 13.44 0.71 -12.64
C THR A 286 13.66 2.06 -11.95
N ALA A 287 12.59 2.70 -11.49
CA ALA A 287 12.71 3.92 -10.72
C ALA A 287 13.25 3.56 -9.32
N ASP A 288 14.57 3.35 -9.24
CA ASP A 288 15.25 2.80 -8.07
C ASP A 288 15.18 3.74 -6.86
N ASP A 289 14.92 5.03 -7.09
CA ASP A 289 14.76 6.04 -6.04
C ASP A 289 13.71 7.10 -6.40
N VAL A 290 12.44 6.69 -6.55
CA VAL A 290 11.32 7.63 -6.76
C VAL A 290 11.22 8.64 -5.61
N PHE A 291 11.60 8.24 -4.39
CA PHE A 291 11.47 9.10 -3.22
C PHE A 291 12.46 10.26 -3.25
N ALA A 292 13.73 10.05 -3.65
CA ALA A 292 14.68 11.13 -3.86
C ALA A 292 14.33 12.03 -5.06
N LEU A 293 13.60 11.52 -6.06
CA LEU A 293 13.05 12.37 -7.12
C LEU A 293 11.99 13.33 -6.58
N LEU A 294 11.19 12.88 -5.61
CA LEU A 294 10.14 13.66 -4.96
C LEU A 294 10.71 14.65 -3.94
N PHE A 295 11.72 14.23 -3.19
CA PHE A 295 12.34 14.99 -2.10
C PHE A 295 13.86 14.99 -2.23
N PRO A 296 14.44 15.76 -3.16
CA PRO A 296 15.88 15.80 -3.35
C PRO A 296 16.59 16.38 -2.12
N SER A 297 17.77 15.84 -1.82
CA SER A 297 18.64 16.41 -0.78
C SER A 297 19.01 17.84 -1.13
N LYS A 298 19.01 18.73 -0.13
CA LYS A 298 19.48 20.12 -0.31
C LYS A 298 20.97 20.07 -0.65
N SER A 299 21.31 20.49 -1.87
CA SER A 299 22.68 20.69 -2.36
C SER A 299 23.36 21.88 -1.72
#